data_AF-A0A9Q6Z6Z5-F1
#
_entry.id   AF-A0A9Q6Z6Z5-F1
#
_cell.length_a   1.000
_cell.length_b   1.000
_cell.length_c   1.000
_cell.angle_alpha   90.00
_cell.angle_beta   90.00
_cell.angle_gamma   90.00
#
_symmetry.space_group_name_H-M   'P 1'
#
loop_
_entity.id
_entity.type
_entity.pdbx_description
1 polymer ?
#
loop_
_entity_poly.entity_id
_entity_poly.type
_entity_poly.pdbx_seq_one_letter_code
_entity_poly.pdbx_strand_id
1 'polypeptide(L)'
;MQKFIVSFVGLFLVALTVISCDNKSLNSSKALSAIESYMETQPIYESTTFTVGDTKLRQKKDAALIERYQQLADEGYLNLADFTAKKRFLSKDSIWQGTIKLTEKAHPYVLEQKGNKIKIKTIEYLVDKDNGFQLDAKGKKSATATVMLKKNPTPFHFLKEDKSPNTEFITKKFKMKYAEETGWRITN
;
A
#
# COMPACT_ATOMS: atom_id res chain seq x y z
N MET A 1 17.97 -72.16 36.06
CA MET A 1 16.94 -71.73 35.07
C MET A 1 16.78 -70.22 35.22
N GLN A 2 17.44 -69.44 34.34
CA GLN A 2 16.77 -68.66 33.25
C GLN A 2 16.31 -67.28 33.80
N LYS A 3 16.78 -66.09 33.39
CA LYS A 3 17.51 -65.58 32.21
C LYS A 3 18.15 -64.22 32.56
N PHE A 4 19.22 -63.89 31.85
CA PHE A 4 19.81 -62.56 31.65
C PHE A 4 18.77 -61.51 31.21
N ILE A 5 19.01 -60.21 31.49
CA ILE A 5 19.11 -59.14 30.48
C ILE A 5 19.68 -57.86 31.13
N VAL A 6 20.58 -57.23 30.38
CA VAL A 6 21.41 -56.04 30.59
C VAL A 6 20.61 -54.75 30.33
N SER A 7 21.20 -53.59 30.66
CA SER A 7 20.92 -52.26 30.09
C SER A 7 19.72 -51.51 30.70
N PHE A 8 19.71 -50.18 30.86
CA PHE A 8 20.48 -49.13 30.22
C PHE A 8 20.41 -47.86 31.09
N VAL A 9 21.52 -47.14 31.16
CA VAL A 9 21.60 -45.76 31.66
C VAL A 9 20.62 -44.89 30.89
N GLY A 10 19.75 -44.16 31.60
CA GLY A 10 18.73 -43.27 31.02
C GLY A 10 18.76 -41.88 31.62
N LEU A 11 19.92 -41.21 31.59
CA LEU A 11 20.02 -39.77 31.83
C LEU A 11 19.42 -39.04 30.62
N PHE A 12 18.10 -38.83 30.63
CA PHE A 12 17.42 -38.01 29.62
C PHE A 12 17.61 -36.54 29.99
N LEU A 13 18.81 -36.03 29.73
CA LEU A 13 19.11 -34.61 29.77
C LEU A 13 18.42 -33.99 28.54
N VAL A 14 17.19 -33.50 28.73
CA VAL A 14 16.51 -32.66 27.75
C VAL A 14 17.30 -31.36 27.67
N ALA A 15 18.27 -31.32 26.75
CA ALA A 15 18.89 -30.11 26.29
C ALA A 15 17.81 -29.30 25.56
N LEU A 16 17.05 -28.51 26.31
CA LEU A 16 16.40 -27.31 25.80
C LEU A 16 17.52 -26.37 25.35
N THR A 17 18.04 -26.61 24.14
CA THR A 17 18.81 -25.61 23.42
C THR A 17 17.86 -24.47 23.17
N VAL A 18 17.88 -23.49 24.07
CA VAL A 18 17.49 -22.12 23.76
C VAL A 18 18.33 -21.72 22.57
N ILE A 19 17.74 -21.82 21.37
CA ILE A 19 18.26 -21.14 20.19
C ILE A 19 18.16 -19.67 20.56
N SER A 20 19.24 -19.12 21.10
CA SER A 20 19.41 -17.69 21.30
C SER A 20 19.45 -17.08 19.92
N CYS A 21 18.28 -16.77 19.40
CA CYS A 21 18.15 -15.99 18.18
C CYS A 21 18.75 -14.63 18.52
N ASP A 22 19.98 -14.38 18.07
CA ASP A 22 20.68 -13.13 18.32
C ASP A 22 19.89 -11.99 17.68
N ASN A 23 18.98 -11.39 18.44
CA ASN A 23 18.10 -10.32 17.97
C ASN A 23 18.87 -9.04 17.63
N LYS A 24 20.13 -8.94 18.06
CA LYS A 24 20.96 -7.75 17.88
C LYS A 24 21.57 -7.68 16.49
N SER A 25 21.98 -8.80 15.90
CA SER A 25 22.48 -8.82 14.52
C SER A 25 21.35 -8.51 13.53
N LEU A 26 21.57 -7.47 12.71
CA LEU A 26 20.66 -7.08 11.63
C LEU A 26 21.09 -7.75 10.34
N ASN A 27 20.15 -8.44 9.70
CA ASN A 27 20.29 -8.97 8.35
C ASN A 27 19.13 -8.50 7.48
N SER A 28 19.19 -8.78 6.18
CA SER A 28 18.18 -8.34 5.21
C SER A 28 16.78 -8.82 5.55
N SER A 29 16.63 -10.07 6.00
CA SER A 29 15.33 -10.63 6.37
C SER A 29 14.70 -9.88 7.56
N LYS A 30 15.45 -9.69 8.66
CA LYS A 30 14.96 -8.92 9.82
C LYS A 30 14.63 -7.49 9.47
N ALA A 31 15.43 -6.86 8.60
CA ALA A 31 15.20 -5.50 8.15
C ALA A 31 13.92 -5.40 7.29
N LEU A 32 13.72 -6.31 6.34
CA LEU A 32 12.52 -6.37 5.52
C LEU A 32 11.27 -6.62 6.37
N SER A 33 11.30 -7.57 7.31
CA SER A 33 10.17 -7.81 8.22
C SER A 33 9.82 -6.58 9.06
N ALA A 34 10.82 -5.86 9.57
CA ALA A 34 10.58 -4.63 10.31
C ALA A 34 9.97 -3.51 9.43
N ILE A 35 10.32 -3.46 8.14
CA ILE A 35 9.73 -2.52 7.18
C ILE A 35 8.30 -2.93 6.82
N GLU A 36 8.02 -4.21 6.64
CA GLU A 36 6.68 -4.73 6.39
C GLU A 36 5.74 -4.41 7.55
N SER A 37 6.11 -4.75 8.78
CA SER A 37 5.31 -4.41 9.96
C SER A 37 5.12 -2.90 10.12
N TYR A 38 6.13 -2.10 9.76
CA TYR A 38 5.98 -0.64 9.73
C TYR A 38 4.95 -0.21 8.67
N MET A 39 5.01 -0.75 7.44
CA MET A 39 4.10 -0.39 6.35
C MET A 39 2.67 -0.91 6.54
N GLU A 40 2.46 -1.98 7.32
CA GLU A 40 1.12 -2.43 7.73
C GLU A 40 0.44 -1.39 8.63
N THR A 41 1.19 -0.75 9.52
CA THR A 41 0.66 0.27 10.45
C THR A 41 0.68 1.68 9.86
N GLN A 42 1.63 1.95 8.95
CA GLN A 42 1.84 3.24 8.29
C GLN A 42 2.02 3.02 6.79
N PRO A 43 0.93 2.72 6.06
CA PRO A 43 1.02 2.47 4.63
C PRO A 43 1.50 3.70 3.88
N ILE A 44 2.35 3.48 2.89
CA ILE A 44 2.85 4.52 2.00
C ILE A 44 1.96 4.54 0.76
N TYR A 45 1.44 5.71 0.41
CA TYR A 45 0.57 5.90 -0.74
C TYR A 45 0.70 7.31 -1.31
N GLU A 46 0.29 7.47 -2.57
CA GLU A 46 -0.07 8.75 -3.14
C GLU A 46 -1.56 9.01 -2.97
N SER A 47 -1.93 10.30 -2.91
CA SER A 47 -3.32 10.71 -2.86
C SER A 47 -3.57 11.97 -3.68
N THR A 48 -4.84 12.19 -3.97
CA THR A 48 -5.37 13.41 -4.58
C THR A 48 -6.74 13.75 -3.98
N THR A 49 -7.27 14.91 -4.35
CA THR A 49 -8.63 15.31 -3.99
C THR A 49 -9.58 14.97 -5.13
N PHE A 50 -10.57 14.12 -4.86
CA PHE A 50 -11.68 13.82 -5.73
C PHE A 50 -12.90 14.65 -5.33
N THR A 51 -13.47 15.40 -6.27
CA THR A 51 -14.70 16.16 -6.01
C THR A 51 -15.91 15.35 -6.49
N VAL A 52 -16.84 15.08 -5.57
CA VAL A 52 -18.09 14.36 -5.84
C VAL A 52 -19.29 15.31 -5.74
N GLY A 53 -20.49 14.78 -5.92
CA GLY A 53 -21.74 15.55 -5.95
C GLY A 53 -22.09 16.02 -7.36
N ASP A 54 -22.82 17.13 -7.44
CA ASP A 54 -23.31 17.67 -8.71
C ASP A 54 -22.16 18.04 -9.64
N THR A 55 -22.13 17.38 -10.78
CA THR A 55 -21.01 17.42 -11.72
C THR A 55 -21.52 17.76 -13.10
N LYS A 56 -20.76 18.59 -13.82
CA LYS A 56 -21.05 19.02 -15.18
C LYS A 56 -19.78 18.92 -16.03
N LEU A 57 -19.78 18.04 -17.03
CA LEU A 57 -18.64 17.77 -17.92
C LEU A 57 -19.01 18.04 -19.38
N ARG A 58 -18.05 18.52 -20.17
CA ARG A 58 -18.22 18.70 -21.62
C ARG A 58 -17.81 17.43 -22.35
N GLN A 59 -18.69 16.88 -23.19
CA GLN A 59 -18.45 15.63 -23.92
C GLN A 59 -17.11 15.64 -24.66
N LYS A 60 -16.80 16.70 -25.40
CA LYS A 60 -15.56 16.75 -26.21
C LYS A 60 -14.30 16.96 -25.39
N LYS A 61 -14.34 17.84 -24.40
CA LYS A 61 -13.15 18.20 -23.60
C LYS A 61 -12.82 17.11 -22.58
N ASP A 62 -13.86 16.57 -21.95
CA ASP A 62 -13.74 15.74 -20.75
C ASP A 62 -14.07 14.27 -21.07
N ALA A 63 -13.99 13.87 -22.36
CA ALA A 63 -14.36 12.53 -22.84
C ALA A 63 -13.70 11.40 -22.04
N ALA A 64 -12.38 11.47 -21.87
CA ALA A 64 -11.62 10.47 -21.12
C ALA A 64 -12.06 10.41 -19.64
N LEU A 65 -12.40 11.55 -19.03
CA LEU A 65 -12.86 11.58 -17.65
C LEU A 65 -14.25 10.96 -17.49
N ILE A 66 -15.16 11.26 -18.45
CA ILE A 66 -16.50 10.66 -18.50
C ILE A 66 -16.40 9.14 -18.61
N GLU A 67 -15.57 8.64 -19.52
CA GLU A 67 -15.33 7.21 -19.71
C GLU A 67 -14.81 6.56 -18.42
N ARG A 68 -13.84 7.17 -17.74
CA ARG A 68 -13.32 6.67 -16.46
C ARG A 68 -14.37 6.66 -15.35
N TYR A 69 -15.25 7.66 -15.28
CA TYR A 69 -16.34 7.65 -14.31
C TYR A 69 -17.37 6.57 -14.59
N GLN A 70 -17.71 6.33 -15.86
CA GLN A 70 -18.58 5.23 -16.26
C GLN A 70 -17.96 3.88 -15.91
N GLN A 71 -16.68 3.69 -16.25
CA GLN A 71 -15.93 2.48 -15.88
C GLN A 71 -15.95 2.23 -14.36
N LEU A 72 -15.67 3.27 -13.56
CA LEU A 72 -15.74 3.13 -12.10
C LEU A 72 -17.17 2.83 -11.60
N ALA A 73 -18.20 3.28 -12.30
CA ALA A 73 -19.59 2.95 -11.96
C ALA A 73 -19.91 1.50 -12.29
N ASP A 74 -19.48 1.01 -13.45
CA ASP A 74 -19.63 -0.39 -13.87
C ASP A 74 -18.86 -1.34 -12.93
N GLU A 75 -17.68 -0.91 -12.47
CA GLU A 75 -16.91 -1.62 -11.45
C GLU A 75 -17.49 -1.46 -10.03
N GLY A 76 -18.53 -0.64 -9.85
CA GLY A 76 -19.25 -0.46 -8.60
C GLY A 76 -18.56 0.43 -7.57
N TYR A 77 -17.57 1.24 -7.96
CA TYR A 77 -16.91 2.25 -7.12
C TYR A 77 -17.66 3.58 -7.06
N LEU A 78 -18.41 3.91 -8.11
CA LEU A 78 -19.25 5.10 -8.20
C LEU A 78 -20.72 4.73 -8.40
N ASN A 79 -21.60 5.57 -7.87
CA ASN A 79 -22.99 5.66 -8.28
C ASN A 79 -23.19 6.99 -9.02
N LEU A 80 -23.63 6.91 -10.27
CA LEU A 80 -23.84 8.05 -11.16
C LEU A 80 -25.35 8.30 -11.30
N ALA A 81 -25.91 9.12 -10.41
CA ALA A 81 -27.34 9.46 -10.42
C ALA A 81 -27.64 10.53 -11.48
N ASP A 82 -28.62 10.27 -12.34
CA ASP A 82 -29.06 11.14 -13.43
C ASP A 82 -27.94 11.60 -14.39
N PHE A 83 -26.80 10.90 -14.39
CA PHE A 83 -25.60 11.29 -15.11
C PHE A 83 -25.72 10.98 -16.60
N THR A 84 -26.22 11.96 -17.35
CA THR A 84 -26.62 11.78 -18.75
C THR A 84 -26.17 12.95 -19.62
N ALA A 85 -25.93 12.67 -20.91
CA ALA A 85 -25.60 13.70 -21.90
C ALA A 85 -26.84 14.47 -22.34
N LYS A 86 -26.77 15.81 -22.29
CA LYS A 86 -27.76 16.73 -22.87
C LYS A 86 -27.12 17.57 -23.96
N LYS A 87 -27.79 17.68 -25.11
CA LYS A 87 -27.35 18.53 -26.22
C LYS A 87 -27.35 19.99 -25.76
N ARG A 88 -26.26 20.72 -26.02
CA ARG A 88 -26.23 22.16 -25.76
C ARG A 88 -26.89 22.91 -26.91
N PHE A 89 -27.82 23.81 -26.58
CA PHE A 89 -28.52 24.64 -27.56
C PHE A 89 -27.49 25.42 -28.40
N LEU A 90 -27.65 25.40 -29.73
CA LEU A 90 -26.75 26.02 -30.73
C LEU A 90 -25.30 25.50 -30.76
N SER A 91 -25.00 24.35 -30.16
CA SER A 91 -23.65 23.76 -30.18
C SER A 91 -23.60 22.36 -30.77
N LYS A 92 -22.46 22.01 -31.39
CA LYS A 92 -22.10 20.64 -31.79
C LYS A 92 -21.51 19.82 -30.64
N ASP A 93 -21.68 20.27 -29.40
CA ASP A 93 -21.15 19.64 -28.19
C ASP A 93 -22.29 19.36 -27.21
N SER A 94 -22.09 18.36 -26.36
CA SER A 94 -23.04 17.93 -25.35
C SER A 94 -22.44 18.13 -23.96
N ILE A 95 -23.31 18.25 -22.98
CA ILE A 95 -22.93 18.37 -21.57
C ILE A 95 -23.45 17.15 -20.84
N TRP A 96 -22.55 16.44 -20.16
CA TRP A 96 -22.93 15.46 -19.14
C TRP A 96 -23.21 16.17 -17.84
N GLN A 97 -24.34 15.86 -17.23
CA GLN A 97 -24.71 16.39 -15.94
C GLN A 97 -25.36 15.31 -15.08
N GLY A 98 -25.11 15.35 -13.79
CA GLY A 98 -25.70 14.45 -12.79
C GLY A 98 -24.93 14.53 -11.49
N THR A 99 -25.23 13.63 -10.57
CA THR A 99 -24.59 13.58 -9.25
C THR A 99 -23.70 12.35 -9.15
N ILE A 100 -22.43 12.55 -8.82
CA ILE A 100 -21.46 11.49 -8.56
C ILE A 100 -21.44 11.18 -7.08
N LYS A 101 -21.55 9.90 -6.70
CA LYS A 101 -21.45 9.42 -5.32
C LYS A 101 -20.43 8.28 -5.24
N LEU A 102 -19.62 8.26 -4.17
CA LEU A 102 -18.81 7.09 -3.85
C LEU A 102 -19.71 5.98 -3.28
N THR A 103 -19.42 4.74 -3.65
CA THR A 103 -20.06 3.56 -3.04
C THR A 103 -19.24 3.04 -1.86
N GLU A 104 -19.78 2.08 -1.12
CA GLU A 104 -19.06 1.37 -0.07
C GLU A 104 -17.78 0.68 -0.57
N LYS A 105 -17.78 0.20 -1.82
CA LYS A 105 -16.62 -0.45 -2.45
C LYS A 105 -15.40 0.48 -2.54
N ALA A 106 -15.62 1.79 -2.59
CA ALA A 106 -14.53 2.77 -2.64
C ALA A 106 -13.90 3.06 -1.26
N HIS A 107 -14.54 2.64 -0.16
CA HIS A 107 -14.11 2.95 1.21
C HIS A 107 -12.62 2.68 1.49
N PRO A 108 -12.00 1.55 1.06
CA PRO A 108 -10.58 1.27 1.32
C PRO A 108 -9.59 2.32 0.77
N TYR A 109 -10.03 3.11 -0.21
CA TYR A 109 -9.22 4.14 -0.85
C TYR A 109 -9.48 5.53 -0.27
N VAL A 110 -10.54 5.73 0.50
CA VAL A 110 -10.91 7.02 1.09
C VAL A 110 -10.06 7.28 2.33
N LEU A 111 -9.38 8.43 2.36
CA LEU A 111 -8.53 8.86 3.47
C LEU A 111 -9.21 9.91 4.35
N GLU A 112 -9.97 10.82 3.73
CA GLU A 112 -10.63 11.93 4.42
C GLU A 112 -11.85 12.37 3.60
N GLN A 113 -12.91 12.81 4.28
CA GLN A 113 -14.12 13.32 3.65
C GLN A 113 -14.45 14.70 4.22
N LYS A 114 -14.46 15.73 3.37
CA LYS A 114 -14.81 17.11 3.75
C LYS A 114 -15.84 17.67 2.78
N GLY A 115 -17.12 17.46 3.09
CA GLY A 115 -18.22 17.75 2.19
C GLY A 115 -18.04 17.01 0.87
N ASN A 116 -18.05 17.73 -0.25
CA ASN A 116 -17.88 17.16 -1.59
C ASN A 116 -16.42 16.86 -1.96
N LYS A 117 -15.44 17.19 -1.10
CA LYS A 117 -14.02 16.95 -1.36
C LYS A 117 -13.57 15.71 -0.60
N ILE A 118 -13.21 14.69 -1.35
CA ILE A 118 -12.75 13.41 -0.81
C ILE A 118 -11.26 13.27 -1.08
N LYS A 119 -10.46 13.09 -0.03
CA LYS A 119 -9.06 12.73 -0.20
C LYS A 119 -8.99 11.22 -0.45
N ILE A 120 -8.49 10.82 -1.61
CA ILE A 120 -8.50 9.43 -2.06
C ILE A 120 -7.10 8.97 -2.44
N LYS A 121 -6.78 7.72 -2.14
CA LYS A 121 -5.55 7.06 -2.58
C LYS A 121 -5.56 6.92 -4.10
N THR A 122 -4.41 7.16 -4.73
CA THR A 122 -4.24 7.00 -6.19
C THR A 122 -3.27 5.88 -6.51
N ILE A 123 -2.20 5.72 -5.72
CA ILE A 123 -1.21 4.66 -5.84
C ILE A 123 -0.88 4.18 -4.42
N GLU A 124 -0.94 2.87 -4.20
CA GLU A 124 -0.41 2.23 -2.99
C GLU A 124 0.97 1.67 -3.28
N TYR A 125 1.85 1.61 -2.28
CA TYR A 125 3.20 1.11 -2.43
C TYR A 125 3.38 -0.20 -1.68
N LEU A 126 3.87 -1.22 -2.37
CA LEU A 126 4.11 -2.56 -1.82
C LEU A 126 5.61 -2.84 -1.77
N VAL A 127 6.08 -3.48 -0.69
CA VAL A 127 7.48 -3.92 -0.58
C VAL A 127 7.76 -4.98 -1.64
N ASP A 128 8.80 -4.78 -2.45
CA ASP A 128 9.36 -5.86 -3.25
C ASP A 128 10.28 -6.72 -2.36
N LYS A 129 9.87 -7.95 -2.10
CA LYS A 129 10.63 -8.90 -1.27
C LYS A 129 11.81 -9.51 -2.02
N ASP A 130 11.72 -9.55 -3.34
CA ASP A 130 12.62 -10.33 -4.18
C ASP A 130 13.72 -9.44 -4.80
N ASN A 131 13.46 -8.14 -4.94
CA ASN A 131 14.38 -7.22 -5.61
C ASN A 131 14.65 -5.93 -4.82
N GLY A 132 15.81 -5.32 -5.08
CA GLY A 132 16.05 -3.92 -4.75
C GLY A 132 16.14 -3.62 -3.25
N PHE A 133 16.75 -4.51 -2.47
CA PHE A 133 17.05 -4.29 -1.05
C PHE A 133 18.54 -4.03 -0.83
N GLN A 134 18.87 -2.92 -0.17
CA GLN A 134 20.24 -2.59 0.25
C GLN A 134 20.25 -2.21 1.72
N LEU A 135 21.10 -2.85 2.52
CA LEU A 135 21.25 -2.56 3.94
C LEU A 135 22.63 -1.95 4.21
N ASP A 136 22.61 -0.73 4.75
CA ASP A 136 23.79 -0.02 5.23
C ASP A 136 23.75 0.06 6.76
N ALA A 137 24.52 -0.80 7.43
CA ALA A 137 24.61 -0.82 8.88
C ALA A 137 25.61 0.24 9.37
N LYS A 138 25.10 1.27 10.04
CA LYS A 138 25.92 2.32 10.68
C LYS A 138 26.18 1.92 12.13
N GLY A 139 27.11 1.00 12.33
CA GLY A 139 27.47 0.46 13.65
C GLY A 139 26.47 -0.55 14.22
N LYS A 140 26.48 -0.75 15.55
CA LYS A 140 25.75 -1.84 16.22
C LYS A 140 24.28 -1.55 16.56
N LYS A 141 23.83 -0.30 16.45
CA LYS A 141 22.48 0.13 16.90
C LYS A 141 21.70 0.95 15.87
N SER A 142 22.28 1.23 14.71
CA SER A 142 21.61 1.99 13.65
C SER A 142 21.90 1.42 12.27
N ALA A 143 20.93 1.49 11.39
CA ALA A 143 21.08 1.08 10.00
C ALA A 143 20.17 1.91 9.09
N THR A 144 20.47 1.91 7.80
CA THR A 144 19.60 2.45 6.75
C THR A 144 19.30 1.33 5.77
N ALA A 145 18.03 0.99 5.62
CA ALA A 145 17.56 0.05 4.61
C ALA A 145 16.99 0.85 3.43
N THR A 146 17.50 0.60 2.24
CA THR A 146 16.97 1.14 0.99
C THR A 146 16.19 0.03 0.31
N VAL A 147 14.91 0.29 0.05
CA VAL A 147 13.98 -0.72 -0.46
C VAL A 147 13.28 -0.19 -1.71
N MET A 148 13.12 -1.07 -2.69
CA MET A 148 12.26 -0.87 -3.83
C MET A 148 10.80 -1.10 -3.42
N LEU A 149 9.96 -0.10 -3.65
CA LEU A 149 8.52 -0.21 -3.45
C LEU A 149 7.82 -0.24 -4.81
N LYS A 150 7.14 -1.34 -5.11
CA LYS A 150 6.31 -1.46 -6.32
C LYS A 150 5.12 -0.53 -6.23
N LYS A 151 4.80 0.12 -7.33
CA LYS A 151 3.55 0.88 -7.48
C LYS A 151 2.40 -0.10 -7.66
N ASN A 152 1.36 0.09 -6.89
CA ASN A 152 0.09 -0.60 -7.03
C ASN A 152 -1.00 0.47 -7.31
N PRO A 153 -1.27 0.80 -8.60
CA PRO A 153 -2.28 1.78 -8.95
C PRO A 153 -3.67 1.38 -8.44
N THR A 154 -4.36 2.32 -7.80
CA THR A 154 -5.76 2.12 -7.38
C THR A 154 -6.70 2.39 -8.55
N PRO A 155 -8.00 2.01 -8.48
CA PRO A 155 -8.99 2.40 -9.49
C PRO A 155 -9.06 3.92 -9.74
N PHE A 156 -8.66 4.72 -8.74
CA PHE A 156 -8.68 6.19 -8.79
C PHE A 156 -7.37 6.81 -9.28
N HIS A 157 -6.41 6.01 -9.75
CA HIS A 157 -5.08 6.51 -10.16
C HIS A 157 -5.17 7.58 -11.25
N PHE A 158 -6.14 7.50 -12.16
CA PHE A 158 -6.32 8.45 -13.26
C PHE A 158 -6.63 9.89 -12.81
N LEU A 159 -7.06 10.09 -11.56
CA LEU A 159 -7.37 11.42 -11.00
C LEU A 159 -6.12 12.29 -10.80
N LYS A 160 -4.93 11.71 -10.90
CA LYS A 160 -3.66 12.41 -10.74
C LYS A 160 -2.59 11.75 -11.61
N GLU A 161 -1.83 12.57 -12.31
CA GLU A 161 -0.67 12.09 -13.05
C GLU A 161 0.36 11.46 -12.10
N ASP A 162 0.90 10.30 -12.48
CA ASP A 162 2.02 9.68 -11.78
C ASP A 162 3.24 10.60 -11.89
N LYS A 163 3.88 10.88 -10.77
CA LYS A 163 5.10 11.72 -10.72
C LYS A 163 6.31 11.07 -11.39
N SER A 164 6.25 9.77 -11.62
CA SER A 164 7.34 8.95 -12.14
C SER A 164 6.81 7.93 -13.15
N PRO A 165 6.11 8.35 -14.22
CA PRO A 165 5.32 7.46 -15.08
C PRO A 165 6.17 6.43 -15.84
N ASN A 166 7.47 6.68 -15.96
CA ASN A 166 8.42 5.81 -16.67
C ASN A 166 9.08 4.77 -15.74
N THR A 167 8.59 4.61 -14.50
CA THR A 167 9.07 3.59 -13.56
C THR A 167 7.90 2.87 -12.91
N GLU A 168 8.03 1.56 -12.70
CA GLU A 168 7.02 0.73 -12.01
C GLU A 168 7.21 0.73 -10.49
N PHE A 169 8.27 1.37 -9.99
CA PHE A 169 8.65 1.39 -8.59
C PHE A 169 9.19 2.76 -8.16
N ILE A 170 9.31 2.94 -6.85
CA ILE A 170 10.10 3.99 -6.22
C ILE A 170 11.14 3.37 -5.29
N THR A 171 12.18 4.13 -4.97
CA THR A 171 13.18 3.73 -3.98
C THR A 171 12.96 4.53 -2.69
N LYS A 172 12.79 3.86 -1.55
CA LYS A 172 12.56 4.48 -0.24
C LYS A 172 13.66 4.07 0.73
N LYS A 173 14.16 5.04 1.50
CA LYS A 173 15.12 4.80 2.60
C LYS A 173 14.41 4.78 3.94
N PHE A 174 14.62 3.72 4.70
CA PHE A 174 14.12 3.51 6.05
C PHE A 174 15.29 3.57 7.05
N LYS A 175 15.25 4.50 8.02
CA LYS A 175 16.21 4.51 9.12
C LYS A 175 15.72 3.58 10.19
N MET A 176 16.63 2.75 10.67
CA MET A 176 16.37 1.73 11.67
C MET A 176 17.21 1.99 12.91
N LYS A 177 16.62 1.79 14.08
CA LYS A 177 17.34 1.76 15.36
C LYS A 177 17.01 0.48 16.13
N TYR A 178 18.03 -0.04 16.81
CA TYR A 178 17.86 -1.15 17.72
C TYR A 178 17.53 -0.66 19.13
N ALA A 179 16.48 -1.21 19.73
CA ALA A 179 16.17 -1.08 21.14
C ALA A 179 16.16 -2.47 21.79
N GLU A 180 16.72 -2.60 22.99
CA GLU A 180 16.90 -3.90 23.65
C GLU A 180 15.59 -4.61 23.95
N GLU A 181 14.56 -3.85 24.33
CA GLU A 181 13.24 -4.38 24.68
C GLU A 181 12.41 -4.79 23.46
N THR A 182 12.68 -4.18 22.29
CA THR A 182 11.72 -4.22 21.17
C THR A 182 12.34 -4.54 19.81
N GLY A 183 13.64 -4.82 19.78
CA GLY A 183 14.38 -5.12 18.57
C GLY A 183 14.57 -3.92 17.63
N TRP A 184 14.81 -4.22 16.36
CA TRP A 184 14.99 -3.23 15.29
C TRP A 184 13.66 -2.61 14.88
N ARG A 185 13.61 -1.27 14.86
CA ARG A 185 12.40 -0.51 14.50
C ARG A 185 12.70 0.60 13.52
N ILE A 186 11.71 0.95 12.70
CA ILE A 186 11.76 2.12 11.82
C ILE A 186 11.55 3.39 12.65
N THR A 187 12.35 4.43 12.39
CA THR A 187 12.32 5.70 13.16
C THR A 187 12.17 6.93 12.27
N ASN A 188 11.58 6.77 11.09
CA ASN A 188 11.44 7.84 10.10
C ASN A 188 10.22 8.71 10.33
#